data_AF-A0A6A6JXZ3-F1
#
_entry.id   AF-A0A6A6JXZ3-F1
#
_cell.length_a   1.000
_cell.length_b   1.000
_cell.length_c   1.000
_cell.angle_alpha   90.00
_cell.angle_beta   90.00
_cell.angle_gamma   90.00
#
_symmetry.space_group_name_H-M   'P 1'
#
loop_
_entity.id
_entity.type
_entity.pdbx_description
1 polymer ?
#
loop_
_entity_poly.entity_id
_entity_poly.type
_entity_poly.pdbx_seq_one_letter_code
_entity_poly.pdbx_strand_id
1 'polypeptide(L)'
;MRAHSLIGMSFALKASAVCDRAFLEKTAAGYIQAQASGKLDSLPLAANVSYQENDVPLPLSQAVLSNPMTIDFNRTIYDTTECALFTELTAATNPHPYVISTRMLFTNDQRISTIQSVVADTGDWLFNATSYLHWTQQETWDPIPPGRRDTRSVLRAAGDAYLDSWTNATVQVPYGTPCARLEGGIYTGQRNASANSCTMPLFPEPFTISNRRYVVDEVLGAVGIFNDFPFIEKTRPEGTPSTNLFRVEGGRIRYIHEVTVCATRNCGR
;
A
#
# COMPACT_ATOMS: atom_id res chain seq x y z
N MET A 1 21.57 -7.01 49.73
CA MET A 1 20.97 -7.12 48.37
C MET A 1 20.10 -5.89 48.16
N ARG A 2 20.52 -4.95 47.29
CA ARG A 2 19.75 -3.75 46.96
C ARG A 2 18.95 -4.03 45.68
N ALA A 3 17.62 -4.02 45.79
CA ALA A 3 16.74 -4.09 44.64
C ALA A 3 16.62 -2.68 44.03
N HIS A 4 16.89 -2.55 42.74
CA HIS A 4 16.65 -1.34 41.96
C HIS A 4 15.39 -1.57 41.12
N SER A 5 14.29 -0.95 41.53
CA SER A 5 13.08 -0.87 40.70
C SER A 5 13.33 0.14 39.58
N LEU A 6 13.47 -0.36 38.35
CA LEU A 6 13.41 0.44 37.13
C LEU A 6 11.94 0.70 36.80
N ILE A 7 11.48 1.93 37.07
CA ILE A 7 10.19 2.42 36.58
C ILE A 7 10.37 2.72 35.10
N GLY A 8 9.89 1.83 34.24
CA GLY A 8 9.81 2.05 32.80
C GLY A 8 8.74 3.09 32.50
N MET A 9 9.16 4.27 32.03
CA MET A 9 8.25 5.32 31.59
C MET A 9 7.74 4.94 30.19
N SER A 10 6.51 4.42 30.11
CA SER A 10 5.83 4.19 28.84
C SER A 10 5.46 5.53 28.23
N PHE A 11 6.19 5.94 27.19
CA PHE A 11 5.78 7.04 26.33
C PHE A 11 4.57 6.61 25.50
N ALA A 12 3.38 7.01 25.92
CA ALA A 12 2.21 6.96 25.05
C ALA A 12 2.44 7.99 23.93
N LEU A 13 2.76 7.52 22.72
CA LEU A 13 2.68 8.31 21.49
C LEU A 13 1.23 8.79 21.37
N LYS A 14 0.96 10.03 21.77
CA LYS A 14 -0.34 10.65 21.53
C LYS A 14 -0.46 10.83 20.02
N ALA A 15 -1.46 10.18 19.42
CA ALA A 15 -1.89 10.54 18.08
C ALA A 15 -2.07 12.06 18.03
N SER A 16 -1.49 12.71 17.02
CA SER A 16 -1.66 14.16 16.85
C SER A 16 -3.15 14.43 16.71
N ALA A 17 -3.73 15.25 17.58
CA ALA A 17 -5.15 15.62 17.52
C ALA A 17 -5.52 16.29 16.17
N VAL A 18 -4.51 16.68 15.40
CA VAL A 18 -4.60 17.26 14.05
C VAL A 18 -4.94 16.21 12.99
N CYS A 19 -4.56 14.95 13.18
CA CYS A 19 -4.64 13.89 12.17
C CYS A 19 -5.65 12.82 12.54
N ASP A 20 -6.84 13.27 12.92
CA ASP A 20 -7.94 12.36 13.15
C ASP A 20 -8.39 11.67 11.84
N ARG A 21 -9.12 10.56 12.00
CA ARG A 21 -9.57 9.77 10.85
C ARG A 21 -10.50 10.56 9.93
N ALA A 22 -11.34 11.44 10.47
CA ALA A 22 -12.30 12.22 9.71
C ALA A 22 -11.60 13.20 8.75
N PHE A 23 -10.52 13.83 9.19
CA PHE A 23 -9.66 14.65 8.34
C PHE A 23 -9.04 13.83 7.19
N LEU A 24 -8.49 12.65 7.49
CA LEU A 24 -7.87 11.79 6.48
C LEU A 24 -8.91 11.25 5.49
N GLU A 25 -10.10 10.86 5.95
CA GLU A 25 -11.24 10.43 5.11
C GLU A 25 -11.70 11.54 4.17
N LYS A 26 -11.90 12.76 4.70
CA LYS A 26 -12.27 13.93 3.91
C LYS A 26 -11.20 14.24 2.85
N THR A 27 -9.92 14.15 3.21
CA THR A 27 -8.83 14.45 2.28
C THR A 27 -8.67 13.37 1.22
N ALA A 28 -8.86 12.10 1.57
CA ALA A 28 -8.92 11.00 0.60
C ALA A 28 -10.04 11.20 -0.43
N ALA A 29 -11.23 11.58 0.03
CA ALA A 29 -12.34 11.91 -0.86
C ALA A 29 -11.98 13.07 -1.81
N GLY A 30 -11.35 14.12 -1.29
CA GLY A 30 -10.84 15.23 -2.10
C GLY A 30 -9.80 14.78 -3.14
N TYR A 31 -8.88 13.89 -2.77
CA TYR A 31 -7.92 13.29 -3.68
C TYR A 31 -8.56 12.47 -4.80
N ILE A 32 -9.52 11.61 -4.47
CA ILE A 32 -10.23 10.79 -5.46
C ILE A 32 -10.96 11.70 -6.45
N GLN A 33 -11.60 12.78 -5.97
CA GLN A 33 -12.26 13.77 -6.84
C GLN A 33 -11.26 14.56 -7.71
N ALA A 34 -10.11 14.92 -7.14
CA ALA A 34 -9.05 15.60 -7.88
C ALA A 34 -8.51 14.71 -9.01
N GLN A 35 -8.22 13.44 -8.72
CA GLN A 35 -7.77 12.46 -9.73
C GLN A 35 -8.84 12.20 -10.79
N ALA A 36 -10.11 12.09 -10.40
CA ALA A 36 -11.20 11.87 -11.36
C ALA A 36 -11.34 13.04 -12.34
N SER A 37 -11.15 14.27 -11.86
CA SER A 37 -11.33 15.49 -12.66
C SER A 37 -10.06 16.04 -13.30
N GLY A 38 -8.87 15.57 -12.89
CA GLY A 38 -7.57 16.16 -13.23
C GLY A 38 -7.35 17.56 -12.63
N LYS A 39 -8.14 17.97 -11.63
CA LYS A 39 -8.10 19.32 -11.05
C LYS A 39 -7.65 19.30 -9.60
N LEU A 40 -6.57 20.04 -9.32
CA LEU A 40 -5.92 20.02 -8.01
C LEU A 40 -6.40 21.11 -7.05
N ASP A 41 -7.25 22.04 -7.51
CA ASP A 41 -7.65 23.25 -6.75
C ASP A 41 -8.28 22.94 -5.39
N SER A 42 -8.88 21.75 -5.25
CA SER A 42 -9.54 21.29 -4.03
C SER A 42 -8.59 20.64 -3.02
N LEU A 43 -7.34 20.35 -3.41
CA LEU A 43 -6.37 19.70 -2.55
C LEU A 43 -5.69 20.71 -1.62
N PRO A 44 -5.59 20.42 -0.30
CA PRO A 44 -4.91 21.30 0.63
C PRO A 44 -3.38 21.16 0.50
N LEU A 45 -2.81 21.45 -0.66
CA LEU A 45 -1.37 21.31 -0.90
C LEU A 45 -0.56 22.30 -0.05
N ALA A 46 0.53 21.82 0.55
CA ALA A 46 1.54 22.69 1.16
C ALA A 46 2.30 23.48 0.08
N ALA A 47 2.86 24.64 0.44
CA ALA A 47 3.61 25.48 -0.50
C ALA A 47 4.78 24.74 -1.19
N ASN A 48 5.43 23.82 -0.47
CA ASN A 48 6.56 23.03 -0.96
C ASN A 48 6.19 21.54 -1.06
N VAL A 49 4.98 21.23 -1.55
CA VAL A 49 4.55 19.84 -1.72
C VAL A 49 5.52 19.08 -2.63
N SER A 50 5.96 17.90 -2.20
CA SER A 50 6.71 16.97 -3.04
C SER A 50 5.76 16.01 -3.75
N TYR A 51 6.05 15.76 -5.02
CA TYR A 51 5.30 14.83 -5.86
C TYR A 51 6.26 13.89 -6.59
N GLN A 52 5.96 12.59 -6.55
CA GLN A 52 6.72 11.57 -7.29
C GLN A 52 5.79 10.47 -7.80
N GLU A 53 6.15 9.95 -8.97
CA GLU A 53 5.56 8.75 -9.57
C GLU A 53 6.68 7.75 -9.83
N ASN A 54 6.47 6.50 -9.44
CA ASN A 54 7.43 5.41 -9.66
C ASN A 54 8.84 5.79 -9.18
N ASP A 55 8.89 6.43 -8.02
CA ASP A 55 10.09 6.98 -7.35
C ASP A 55 10.90 8.01 -8.17
N VAL A 56 10.28 8.60 -9.18
CA VAL A 56 10.82 9.73 -9.94
C VAL A 56 10.08 11.02 -9.55
N PRO A 57 10.78 12.05 -9.03
CA PRO A 57 10.17 13.35 -8.80
C PRO A 57 9.75 14.02 -10.11
N LEU A 58 8.56 14.62 -10.13
CA LEU A 58 8.04 15.35 -11.29
C LEU A 58 7.11 16.49 -10.86
N PRO A 59 6.98 17.57 -11.67
CA PRO A 59 6.05 18.63 -11.36
C PRO A 59 4.60 18.14 -11.47
N LEU A 60 3.72 18.67 -10.61
CA LEU A 60 2.29 18.32 -10.61
C LEU A 60 1.64 18.52 -11.99
N SER A 61 2.08 19.50 -12.79
CA SER A 61 1.55 19.72 -14.15
C SER A 61 1.81 18.57 -15.13
N GLN A 62 2.74 17.67 -14.82
CA GLN A 62 3.05 16.46 -15.61
C GLN A 62 2.55 15.17 -14.95
N ALA A 63 1.96 15.27 -13.76
CA ALA A 63 1.49 14.14 -12.98
C ALA A 63 0.28 13.44 -13.63
N VAL A 64 0.16 12.14 -13.41
CA VAL A 64 -1.07 11.37 -13.60
C VAL A 64 -2.25 12.02 -12.85
N LEU A 65 -1.98 12.64 -11.69
CA LEU A 65 -2.98 13.35 -10.88
C LEU A 65 -3.57 14.59 -11.58
N SER A 66 -2.87 15.16 -12.56
CA SER A 66 -3.36 16.30 -13.37
C SER A 66 -4.08 15.87 -14.66
N ASN A 67 -4.26 14.57 -14.86
CA ASN A 67 -5.00 14.02 -16.00
C ASN A 67 -6.31 13.39 -15.49
N PRO A 68 -7.47 13.76 -16.06
CA PRO A 68 -8.74 13.14 -15.69
C PRO A 68 -8.71 11.62 -15.84
N MET A 69 -9.28 10.91 -14.89
CA MET A 69 -9.26 9.45 -14.83
C MET A 69 -10.64 8.90 -14.49
N THR A 70 -11.12 7.92 -15.26
CA THR A 70 -12.31 7.15 -14.88
C THR A 70 -11.92 6.16 -13.78
N ILE A 71 -12.38 6.39 -12.56
CA ILE A 71 -12.08 5.55 -11.39
C ILE A 71 -13.24 4.57 -11.20
N ASP A 72 -12.97 3.27 -11.33
CA ASP A 72 -13.96 2.20 -11.17
C ASP A 72 -14.04 1.69 -9.73
N PHE A 73 -12.90 1.73 -9.04
CA PHE A 73 -12.79 1.29 -7.66
C PHE A 73 -11.71 2.08 -6.93
N ASN A 74 -11.93 2.29 -5.63
CA ASN A 74 -10.92 2.83 -4.75
C ASN A 74 -11.00 2.19 -3.35
N ARG A 75 -9.86 2.12 -2.68
CA ARG A 75 -9.76 1.75 -1.26
C ARG A 75 -8.72 2.64 -0.61
N THR A 76 -9.05 3.22 0.53
CA THR A 76 -8.10 4.01 1.32
C THR A 76 -7.94 3.43 2.72
N ILE A 77 -6.70 3.40 3.20
CA ILE A 77 -6.36 3.12 4.59
C ILE A 77 -5.78 4.37 5.24
N TYR A 78 -6.04 4.55 6.53
CA TYR A 78 -5.80 5.81 7.24
C TYR A 78 -4.88 5.60 8.45
N ASP A 79 -3.72 6.26 8.44
CA ASP A 79 -2.73 6.19 9.50
C ASP A 79 -2.78 7.44 10.36
N THR A 80 -3.54 7.35 11.46
CA THR A 80 -3.70 8.45 12.42
C THR A 80 -2.46 8.66 13.31
N THR A 81 -1.50 7.73 13.30
CA THR A 81 -0.26 7.85 14.08
C THR A 81 0.79 8.63 13.31
N GLU A 82 1.04 8.26 12.05
CA GLU A 82 2.03 8.92 11.18
C GLU A 82 1.44 10.07 10.37
N CYS A 83 0.15 10.34 10.52
CA CYS A 83 -0.58 11.32 9.74
C CYS A 83 -0.36 11.09 8.23
N ALA A 84 -0.83 9.93 7.78
CA ALA A 84 -0.66 9.48 6.41
C ALA A 84 -1.91 8.77 5.90
N LEU A 85 -2.04 8.69 4.58
CA LEU A 85 -3.00 7.79 3.94
C LEU A 85 -2.33 7.01 2.82
N PHE A 86 -2.94 5.88 2.48
CA PHE A 86 -2.64 5.08 1.31
C PHE A 86 -3.96 4.88 0.57
N THR A 87 -4.01 5.22 -0.71
CA THR A 87 -5.17 5.00 -1.58
C THR A 87 -4.77 4.11 -2.75
N GLU A 88 -5.46 2.99 -2.92
CA GLU A 88 -5.43 2.16 -4.13
C GLU A 88 -6.57 2.59 -5.04
N LEU A 89 -6.27 2.88 -6.30
CA LEU A 89 -7.22 3.19 -7.36
C LEU A 89 -7.15 2.12 -8.44
N THR A 90 -8.31 1.71 -8.95
CA THR A 90 -8.42 0.90 -10.17
C THR A 90 -9.25 1.67 -11.20
N ALA A 91 -8.67 1.86 -12.37
CA ALA A 91 -9.23 2.59 -13.50
C ALA A 91 -9.27 1.69 -14.73
N ALA A 92 -10.01 0.59 -14.66
CA ALA A 92 -10.07 -0.44 -15.69
C ALA A 92 -10.82 0.00 -16.95
N THR A 93 -11.84 0.85 -16.83
CA THR A 93 -12.61 1.37 -17.97
C THR A 93 -12.08 2.70 -18.50
N ASN A 94 -10.99 3.22 -17.92
CA ASN A 94 -10.33 4.41 -18.44
C ASN A 94 -9.71 4.11 -19.82
N PRO A 95 -9.70 5.04 -20.80
CA PRO A 95 -9.11 4.79 -22.11
C PRO A 95 -7.65 4.34 -22.05
N HIS A 96 -6.92 4.80 -21.03
CA HIS A 96 -5.63 4.24 -20.63
C HIS A 96 -5.80 3.61 -19.23
N PRO A 97 -5.88 2.27 -19.11
CA PRO A 97 -6.16 1.65 -17.82
C PRO A 97 -5.02 1.78 -16.82
N TYR A 98 -5.35 1.96 -15.54
CA TYR A 98 -4.38 2.04 -14.45
C TYR A 98 -4.76 1.21 -13.22
N VAL A 99 -3.73 0.81 -12.46
CA VAL A 99 -3.83 0.52 -11.04
C VAL A 99 -2.79 1.41 -10.34
N ILE A 100 -3.24 2.23 -9.38
CA ILE A 100 -2.40 3.24 -8.74
C ILE A 100 -2.45 3.09 -7.24
N SER A 101 -1.29 2.97 -6.61
CA SER A 101 -1.14 3.04 -5.16
C SER A 101 -0.51 4.38 -4.81
N THR A 102 -1.18 5.20 -4.00
CA THR A 102 -0.71 6.54 -3.61
C THR A 102 -0.61 6.68 -2.11
N ARG A 103 0.58 7.07 -1.62
CA ARG A 103 0.83 7.48 -0.24
C ARG A 103 0.84 8.99 -0.14
N MET A 104 0.12 9.53 0.84
CA MET A 104 0.22 10.95 1.19
C MET A 104 0.65 11.14 2.62
N LEU A 105 1.43 12.20 2.83
CA LEU A 105 1.83 12.69 4.15
C LEU A 105 1.30 14.09 4.36
N PHE A 106 1.02 14.39 5.62
CA PHE A 106 0.46 15.68 6.00
C PHE A 106 1.35 16.39 7.02
N THR A 107 1.31 17.71 6.95
CA THR A 107 1.87 18.60 7.97
C THR A 107 0.93 18.73 9.16
N ASN A 108 1.44 19.29 10.27
CA ASN A 108 0.65 19.59 11.46
C ASN A 108 -0.43 20.68 11.26
N ASP A 109 -0.46 21.36 10.12
CA ASP A 109 -1.50 22.31 9.72
C ASP A 109 -2.46 21.72 8.68
N GLN A 110 -2.55 20.38 8.60
CA GLN A 110 -3.50 19.66 7.72
C GLN A 110 -3.28 19.94 6.23
N ARG A 111 -2.03 20.17 5.82
CA ARG A 111 -1.65 20.35 4.41
C ARG A 111 -0.93 19.11 3.89
N ILE A 112 -1.15 18.77 2.62
CA ILE A 112 -0.43 17.68 1.95
C ILE A 112 1.01 18.13 1.71
N SER A 113 1.97 17.50 2.39
CA SER A 113 3.41 17.75 2.22
C SER A 113 4.04 16.88 1.15
N THR A 114 3.50 15.68 0.95
CA THR A 114 4.08 14.67 0.05
C THR A 114 2.98 13.83 -0.58
N ILE A 115 3.13 13.56 -1.87
CA ILE A 115 2.33 12.58 -2.62
C ILE A 115 3.32 11.67 -3.37
N GLN A 116 3.25 10.37 -3.12
CA GLN A 116 4.10 9.37 -3.78
C GLN A 116 3.18 8.30 -4.37
N SER A 117 3.29 8.06 -5.67
CA SER A 117 2.47 7.07 -6.36
C SER A 117 3.31 5.99 -7.02
N VAL A 118 2.88 4.74 -6.92
CA VAL A 118 3.25 3.69 -7.87
C VAL A 118 2.10 3.62 -8.87
N VAL A 119 2.38 3.99 -10.12
CA VAL A 119 1.42 4.12 -11.22
C VAL A 119 1.71 3.01 -12.21
N ALA A 120 0.92 1.93 -12.13
CA ALA A 120 1.05 0.80 -13.04
C ALA A 120 0.05 0.85 -14.18
N ASP A 121 0.51 0.50 -15.38
CA ASP A 121 -0.28 0.43 -16.60
C ASP A 121 0.12 -0.75 -17.51
N THR A 122 -0.40 -0.74 -18.74
CA THR A 122 -0.16 -1.80 -19.71
C THR A 122 1.34 -2.05 -19.89
N GLY A 123 1.76 -3.30 -19.75
CA GLY A 123 3.17 -3.69 -19.87
C GLY A 123 3.91 -3.70 -18.53
N ASP A 124 3.27 -3.33 -17.43
CA ASP A 124 3.81 -3.58 -16.11
C ASP A 124 3.59 -5.04 -15.65
N TRP A 125 4.23 -5.41 -14.53
CA TRP A 125 4.29 -6.80 -14.05
C TRP A 125 2.88 -7.37 -13.85
N LEU A 126 2.56 -8.42 -14.60
CA LEU A 126 1.27 -9.11 -14.60
C LEU A 126 0.04 -8.19 -14.73
N PHE A 127 0.23 -6.99 -15.28
CA PHE A 127 -0.79 -5.95 -15.25
C PHE A 127 -2.05 -6.36 -16.00
N ASN A 128 -3.19 -6.33 -15.31
CA ASN A 128 -4.51 -6.45 -15.91
C ASN A 128 -5.55 -5.75 -15.02
N ALA A 129 -5.82 -4.47 -15.30
CA ALA A 129 -6.75 -3.65 -14.51
C ALA A 129 -8.17 -4.23 -14.43
N THR A 130 -8.69 -4.86 -15.49
CA THR A 130 -10.02 -5.48 -15.50
C THR A 130 -10.10 -6.66 -14.54
N SER A 131 -9.08 -7.53 -14.56
CA SER A 131 -8.97 -8.65 -13.62
C SER A 131 -8.74 -8.14 -12.19
N TYR A 132 -7.89 -7.12 -12.01
CA TYR A 132 -7.65 -6.49 -10.73
C TYR A 132 -8.95 -5.95 -10.12
N LEU A 133 -9.74 -5.20 -10.91
CA LEU A 133 -11.05 -4.69 -10.54
C LEU A 133 -12.00 -5.82 -10.12
N HIS A 134 -12.07 -6.89 -10.92
CA HIS A 134 -12.95 -8.02 -10.64
C HIS A 134 -12.65 -8.68 -9.29
N TRP A 135 -11.38 -8.85 -8.93
CA TRP A 135 -10.99 -9.52 -7.68
C TRP A 135 -11.07 -8.58 -6.47
N THR A 136 -10.60 -7.34 -6.58
CA THR A 136 -10.64 -6.38 -5.45
C THR A 136 -12.07 -6.12 -4.96
N GLN A 137 -13.06 -6.19 -5.86
CA GLN A 137 -14.50 -6.04 -5.54
C GLN A 137 -15.10 -7.25 -4.81
N GLN A 138 -14.47 -8.42 -4.86
CA GLN A 138 -14.96 -9.63 -4.19
C GLN A 138 -14.46 -9.75 -2.75
N GLU A 139 -13.48 -8.94 -2.36
CA GLU A 139 -12.87 -9.02 -1.05
C GLU A 139 -13.62 -8.19 -0.01
N THR A 140 -13.77 -8.76 1.19
CA THR A 140 -14.35 -8.06 2.34
C THR A 140 -13.26 -7.32 3.13
N TRP A 141 -13.33 -5.99 3.12
CA TRP A 141 -12.42 -5.10 3.85
C TRP A 141 -13.16 -4.28 4.91
N ASP A 142 -14.07 -4.92 5.64
CA ASP A 142 -14.85 -4.24 6.67
C ASP A 142 -13.98 -3.83 7.88
N PRO A 143 -14.32 -2.71 8.55
CA PRO A 143 -13.73 -2.32 9.82
C PRO A 143 -13.75 -3.46 10.85
N ILE A 144 -12.60 -3.77 11.44
CA ILE A 144 -12.52 -4.72 12.55
C ILE A 144 -13.13 -4.07 13.80
N PRO A 145 -13.96 -4.80 14.58
CA PRO A 145 -14.47 -4.32 15.86
C PRO A 145 -13.33 -3.94 16.82
N PRO A 146 -13.43 -2.85 17.60
CA PRO A 146 -12.33 -2.34 18.43
C PRO A 146 -11.56 -3.38 19.27
N GLY A 147 -12.26 -4.32 19.92
CA GLY A 147 -11.63 -5.36 20.74
C GLY A 147 -10.97 -6.51 19.97
N ARG A 148 -11.04 -6.51 18.63
CA ARG A 148 -10.42 -7.50 17.75
C ARG A 148 -9.34 -6.91 16.84
N ARG A 149 -9.09 -5.60 16.91
CA ARG A 149 -8.10 -4.92 16.09
C ARG A 149 -6.71 -5.34 16.54
N ASP A 150 -5.91 -5.79 15.59
CA ASP A 150 -4.49 -6.00 15.82
C ASP A 150 -3.79 -4.65 16.04
N THR A 151 -2.69 -4.66 16.79
CA THR A 151 -1.90 -3.45 17.01
C THR A 151 -1.11 -3.08 15.75
N ARG A 152 -0.75 -1.80 15.62
CA ARG A 152 0.17 -1.30 14.57
C ARG A 152 1.41 -2.18 14.38
N SER A 153 2.02 -2.63 15.49
CA SER A 153 3.22 -3.47 15.44
C SER A 153 2.95 -4.86 14.88
N VAL A 154 1.79 -5.46 15.17
CA VAL A 154 1.38 -6.75 14.61
C VAL A 154 1.14 -6.62 13.10
N LEU A 155 0.41 -5.58 12.67
CA LEU A 155 0.15 -5.32 11.26
C LEU A 155 1.44 -5.17 10.47
N ARG A 156 2.34 -4.29 10.95
CA ARG A 156 3.64 -4.06 10.32
C ARG A 156 4.50 -5.32 10.29
N ALA A 157 4.58 -6.06 11.40
CA ALA A 157 5.37 -7.29 11.47
C ALA A 157 4.88 -8.37 10.49
N ALA A 158 3.58 -8.45 10.23
CA ALA A 158 3.04 -9.38 9.23
C ALA A 158 3.50 -9.04 7.80
N GLY A 159 3.42 -7.75 7.41
CA GLY A 159 3.91 -7.28 6.11
C GLY A 159 5.43 -7.41 5.97
N ASP A 160 6.19 -7.08 7.03
CA ASP A 160 7.64 -7.25 7.07
C ASP A 160 8.03 -8.71 6.90
N ALA A 161 7.41 -9.63 7.65
CA ALA A 161 7.69 -11.06 7.53
C ALA A 161 7.43 -11.58 6.11
N TYR A 162 6.36 -11.12 5.45
CA TYR A 162 6.09 -11.49 4.06
C TYR A 162 7.21 -11.04 3.13
N LEU A 163 7.62 -9.77 3.19
CA LEU A 163 8.69 -9.24 2.33
C LEU A 163 10.05 -9.88 2.65
N ASP A 164 10.36 -10.12 3.93
CA ASP A 164 11.61 -10.77 4.34
C ASP A 164 11.67 -12.25 3.89
N SER A 165 10.53 -12.92 3.80
CA SER A 165 10.46 -14.32 3.36
C SER A 165 10.89 -14.53 1.90
N TRP A 166 10.87 -13.46 1.09
CA TRP A 166 11.28 -13.51 -0.32
C TRP A 166 12.76 -13.87 -0.48
N THR A 167 13.59 -13.58 0.52
CA THR A 167 15.05 -13.81 0.50
C THR A 167 15.52 -14.71 1.65
N ASN A 168 14.63 -15.05 2.58
CA ASN A 168 14.96 -15.89 3.73
C ASN A 168 13.84 -16.89 4.05
N ALA A 169 14.02 -18.15 3.65
CA ALA A 169 13.06 -19.22 3.88
C ALA A 169 12.86 -19.59 5.36
N THR A 170 13.69 -19.09 6.28
CA THR A 170 13.51 -19.30 7.72
C THR A 170 12.48 -18.36 8.34
N VAL A 171 12.10 -17.29 7.64
CA VAL A 171 11.09 -16.33 8.11
C VAL A 171 9.71 -16.97 8.07
N GLN A 172 9.07 -17.03 9.23
CA GLN A 172 7.70 -17.52 9.34
C GLN A 172 6.72 -16.38 9.08
N VAL A 173 6.10 -16.41 7.91
CA VAL A 173 5.03 -15.47 7.56
C VAL A 173 3.73 -15.90 8.23
N PRO A 174 2.99 -15.00 8.90
CA PRO A 174 1.75 -15.36 9.57
C PRO A 174 0.58 -15.43 8.58
N TYR A 175 0.63 -16.35 7.61
CA TYR A 175 -0.50 -16.52 6.68
C TYR A 175 -1.75 -17.04 7.40
N GLY A 176 -2.91 -16.51 7.01
CA GLY A 176 -4.22 -16.99 7.43
C GLY A 176 -4.76 -18.10 6.54
N THR A 177 -5.88 -18.69 6.97
CA THR A 177 -6.70 -19.57 6.14
C THR A 177 -8.16 -19.12 6.33
N PRO A 178 -8.81 -18.56 5.29
CA PRO A 178 -8.28 -18.37 3.93
C PRO A 178 -7.26 -17.22 3.81
N CYS A 179 -6.43 -17.27 2.76
CA CYS A 179 -5.56 -16.17 2.35
C CYS A 179 -5.41 -16.15 0.83
N ALA A 180 -5.56 -14.99 0.18
CA ALA A 180 -5.29 -14.83 -1.26
C ALA A 180 -4.40 -13.62 -1.59
N ARG A 181 -3.66 -13.72 -2.71
CA ARG A 181 -2.84 -12.63 -3.27
C ARG A 181 -3.42 -12.18 -4.61
N LEU A 182 -3.57 -10.88 -4.78
CA LEU A 182 -3.86 -10.17 -6.02
C LEU A 182 -2.59 -9.46 -6.51
N GLU A 183 -1.98 -9.92 -7.60
CA GLU A 183 -0.67 -9.47 -8.10
C GLU A 183 -0.80 -9.02 -9.56
N GLY A 184 -0.78 -7.70 -9.81
CA GLY A 184 -1.00 -7.05 -11.12
C GLY A 184 -2.41 -7.24 -11.74
N GLY A 185 -3.02 -8.39 -11.49
CA GLY A 185 -4.30 -8.86 -12.01
C GLY A 185 -4.49 -10.38 -11.83
N ILE A 186 -3.45 -11.12 -11.44
CA ILE A 186 -3.53 -12.54 -11.08
C ILE A 186 -4.02 -12.67 -9.64
N TYR A 187 -4.97 -13.57 -9.42
CA TYR A 187 -5.49 -13.89 -8.09
C TYR A 187 -5.18 -15.34 -7.72
N THR A 188 -4.52 -15.59 -6.59
CA THR A 188 -4.11 -16.97 -6.23
C THR A 188 -5.27 -17.80 -5.67
N GLY A 189 -6.31 -17.15 -5.12
CA GLY A 189 -7.46 -17.80 -4.48
C GLY A 189 -8.54 -18.31 -5.43
N GLN A 190 -8.37 -18.17 -6.74
CA GLN A 190 -9.40 -18.42 -7.76
C GLN A 190 -10.01 -19.82 -7.72
N ARG A 191 -9.17 -20.85 -7.54
CA ARG A 191 -9.61 -22.25 -7.58
C ARG A 191 -10.18 -22.73 -6.24
N ASN A 192 -9.81 -22.09 -5.15
CA ASN A 192 -10.25 -22.45 -3.81
C ASN A 192 -10.13 -21.25 -2.86
N ALA A 193 -11.22 -20.47 -2.75
CA ALA A 193 -11.27 -19.28 -1.91
C ALA A 193 -11.16 -19.57 -0.40
N SER A 194 -11.29 -20.83 0.03
CA SER A 194 -11.15 -21.26 1.42
C SER A 194 -9.72 -21.70 1.77
N ALA A 195 -8.83 -21.84 0.78
CA ALA A 195 -7.45 -22.23 1.01
C ALA A 195 -6.57 -21.04 1.42
N ASN A 196 -5.36 -21.37 1.88
CA ASN A 196 -4.26 -20.43 1.89
C ASN A 196 -3.49 -20.55 0.57
N SER A 197 -3.61 -19.53 -0.28
CA SER A 197 -2.94 -19.44 -1.57
C SER A 197 -1.99 -18.23 -1.65
N CYS A 198 -1.74 -17.52 -0.55
CA CYS A 198 -0.92 -16.31 -0.52
C CYS A 198 0.58 -16.54 -0.58
N THR A 199 1.03 -17.77 -0.32
CA THR A 199 2.44 -18.07 -0.10
C THR A 199 3.29 -17.62 -1.29
N MET A 200 4.20 -16.68 -1.06
CA MET A 200 5.23 -16.34 -2.04
C MET A 200 6.40 -17.36 -1.90
N PRO A 201 6.91 -17.93 -3.00
CA PRO A 201 8.11 -18.75 -2.95
C PRO A 201 9.34 -17.90 -2.58
N LEU A 202 10.37 -18.58 -2.07
CA LEU A 202 11.71 -18.02 -1.95
C LEU A 202 12.26 -17.73 -3.36
N PHE A 203 12.80 -16.53 -3.57
CA PHE A 203 13.48 -16.20 -4.82
C PHE A 203 14.93 -16.70 -4.80
N PRO A 204 15.47 -17.16 -5.96
CA PRO A 204 16.74 -17.85 -6.02
C PRO A 204 17.97 -16.94 -5.85
N GLU A 205 17.83 -15.63 -6.06
CA GLU A 205 18.95 -14.68 -6.00
C GLU A 205 18.97 -13.92 -4.67
N PRO A 206 20.16 -13.66 -4.09
CA PRO A 206 20.26 -12.82 -2.91
C PRO A 206 19.97 -11.37 -3.29
N PHE A 207 18.91 -10.80 -2.70
CA PHE A 207 18.62 -9.38 -2.78
C PHE A 207 18.13 -8.83 -1.44
N THR A 208 18.04 -7.51 -1.35
CA THR A 208 17.46 -6.82 -0.19
C THR A 208 16.25 -6.05 -0.64
N ILE A 209 15.14 -6.20 0.08
CA ILE A 209 13.94 -5.40 -0.15
C ILE A 209 14.17 -4.06 0.55
N SER A 210 14.41 -2.99 -0.21
CA SER A 210 14.69 -1.64 0.27
C SER A 210 13.48 -0.71 0.19
N ASN A 211 13.68 0.54 0.62
CA ASN A 211 12.76 1.66 0.41
C ASN A 211 11.35 1.46 1.00
N ARG A 212 11.27 0.68 2.09
CA ARG A 212 10.01 0.42 2.80
C ARG A 212 9.44 1.70 3.41
N ARG A 213 8.29 2.13 2.91
CA ARG A 213 7.51 3.27 3.42
C ARG A 213 6.09 2.79 3.74
N TYR A 214 5.62 3.07 4.94
CA TYR A 214 4.42 2.44 5.49
C TYR A 214 3.25 3.43 5.60
N VAL A 215 2.05 2.86 5.56
CA VAL A 215 0.80 3.42 6.08
C VAL A 215 0.08 2.28 6.79
N VAL A 216 -0.30 2.45 8.06
CA VAL A 216 -0.93 1.40 8.86
C VAL A 216 -2.27 1.90 9.40
N ASP A 217 -3.32 1.09 9.25
CA ASP A 217 -4.68 1.37 9.71
C ASP A 217 -5.19 0.22 10.57
N GLU A 218 -5.24 0.40 11.89
CA GLU A 218 -5.74 -0.61 12.82
C GLU A 218 -7.24 -0.87 12.70
N VAL A 219 -8.02 0.11 12.22
CA VAL A 219 -9.46 -0.05 12.03
C VAL A 219 -9.72 -1.00 10.87
N LEU A 220 -9.01 -0.82 9.76
CA LEU A 220 -9.05 -1.71 8.60
C LEU A 220 -8.03 -2.84 8.70
N GLY A 221 -7.41 -3.07 9.87
CA GLY A 221 -6.42 -4.14 10.06
C GLY A 221 -5.44 -4.24 8.90
N ALA A 222 -4.93 -3.11 8.41
CA ALA A 222 -4.26 -3.04 7.13
C ALA A 222 -2.91 -2.35 7.23
N VAL A 223 -1.99 -2.74 6.35
CA VAL A 223 -0.73 -2.06 6.15
C VAL A 223 -0.40 -1.98 4.66
N GLY A 224 -0.21 -0.77 4.15
CA GLY A 224 0.35 -0.52 2.83
C GLY A 224 1.85 -0.28 2.95
N ILE A 225 2.64 -0.99 2.16
CA ILE A 225 4.09 -0.86 2.10
C ILE A 225 4.49 -0.51 0.67
N PHE A 226 5.09 0.64 0.47
CA PHE A 226 5.86 0.92 -0.75
C PHE A 226 7.25 0.34 -0.54
N ASN A 227 7.79 -0.38 -1.52
CA ASN A 227 9.12 -0.99 -1.46
C ASN A 227 9.68 -1.17 -2.87
N ASP A 228 10.99 -1.44 -2.96
CA ASP A 228 11.57 -1.86 -4.24
C ASP A 228 11.43 -3.38 -4.41
N PHE A 229 11.20 -3.86 -5.64
CA PHE A 229 11.19 -5.28 -5.99
C PHE A 229 12.38 -5.64 -6.91
N PRO A 230 13.49 -6.18 -6.35
CA PRO A 230 14.74 -6.45 -7.08
C PRO A 230 14.70 -7.59 -8.10
N PHE A 231 13.77 -8.54 -7.96
CA PHE A 231 13.81 -9.77 -8.76
C PHE A 231 13.24 -9.59 -10.16
N ILE A 232 12.19 -8.78 -10.32
CA ILE A 232 11.38 -8.78 -11.55
C ILE A 232 12.07 -8.06 -12.73
N GLU A 233 12.89 -7.04 -12.44
CA GLU A 233 13.50 -6.20 -13.46
C GLU A 233 15.00 -6.48 -13.60
N LYS A 234 15.42 -6.99 -14.76
CA LYS A 234 16.84 -7.30 -15.04
C LYS A 234 17.69 -6.04 -15.15
N THR A 235 17.10 -4.93 -15.58
CA THR A 235 17.80 -3.65 -15.79
C THR A 235 17.91 -2.79 -14.53
N ARG A 236 17.26 -3.20 -13.43
CA ARG A 236 17.28 -2.53 -12.12
C ARG A 236 17.54 -3.55 -11.02
N PRO A 237 18.79 -4.03 -10.86
CA PRO A 237 19.14 -5.03 -9.85
C PRO A 237 18.91 -4.54 -8.40
N GLU A 238 18.87 -3.22 -8.18
CA GLU A 238 18.49 -2.59 -6.92
C GLU A 238 16.97 -2.60 -6.65
N GLY A 239 16.17 -2.85 -7.68
CA GLY A 239 14.72 -2.99 -7.61
C GLY A 239 13.93 -1.89 -8.32
N THR A 240 12.72 -2.27 -8.66
CA THR A 240 11.74 -1.40 -9.30
C THR A 240 10.64 -1.02 -8.29
N PRO A 241 10.03 0.17 -8.39
CA PRO A 241 9.00 0.58 -7.44
C PRO A 241 7.83 -0.41 -7.42
N SER A 242 7.41 -0.77 -6.22
CA SER A 242 6.31 -1.68 -5.98
C SER A 242 5.52 -1.28 -4.73
N THR A 243 4.32 -1.82 -4.61
CA THR A 243 3.54 -1.75 -3.37
C THR A 243 3.03 -3.12 -2.98
N ASN A 244 2.96 -3.35 -1.67
CA ASN A 244 2.30 -4.49 -1.06
C ASN A 244 1.31 -3.96 0.00
N LEU A 245 0.01 -4.07 -0.26
CA LEU A 245 -1.06 -3.76 0.67
C LEU A 245 -1.57 -5.06 1.29
N PHE A 246 -1.60 -5.11 2.61
CA PHE A 246 -2.00 -6.29 3.37
C PHE A 246 -3.27 -6.02 4.16
N ARG A 247 -4.18 -7.01 4.18
CA ARG A 247 -5.20 -7.18 5.21
C ARG A 247 -4.72 -8.21 6.21
N VAL A 248 -4.81 -7.89 7.50
CA VAL A 248 -4.41 -8.74 8.62
C VAL A 248 -5.55 -8.80 9.64
N GLU A 249 -5.89 -10.01 10.06
CA GLU A 249 -6.97 -10.28 11.00
C GLU A 249 -6.51 -11.31 12.05
N GLY A 250 -6.54 -10.94 13.33
CA GLY A 250 -6.08 -11.83 14.40
C GLY A 250 -4.61 -12.21 14.26
N GLY A 251 -3.79 -11.27 13.79
CA GLY A 251 -2.37 -11.44 13.52
C GLY A 251 -2.06 -12.30 12.30
N ARG A 252 -3.04 -12.61 11.44
CA ARG A 252 -2.86 -13.43 10.24
C ARG A 252 -3.19 -12.67 8.96
N ILE A 253 -2.36 -12.81 7.93
CA ILE A 253 -2.60 -12.20 6.61
C ILE A 253 -3.81 -12.87 5.95
N ARG A 254 -4.76 -12.06 5.50
CA ARG A 254 -5.98 -12.48 4.80
C ARG A 254 -5.95 -12.15 3.31
N TYR A 255 -5.48 -10.95 2.94
CA TYR A 255 -5.33 -10.49 1.57
C TYR A 255 -3.98 -9.81 1.37
N ILE A 256 -3.42 -9.96 0.18
CA ILE A 256 -2.19 -9.29 -0.27
C ILE A 256 -2.49 -8.69 -1.63
N HIS A 257 -2.32 -7.38 -1.78
CA HIS A 257 -2.39 -6.67 -3.04
C HIS A 257 -0.98 -6.23 -3.41
N GLU A 258 -0.52 -6.65 -4.58
CA GLU A 258 0.79 -6.34 -5.10
C GLU A 258 0.65 -5.61 -6.44
N VAL A 259 1.39 -4.52 -6.57
CA VAL A 259 1.47 -3.72 -7.79
C VAL A 259 2.94 -3.36 -7.99
N THR A 260 3.52 -3.79 -9.11
CA THR A 260 4.90 -3.49 -9.49
C THR A 260 4.96 -2.87 -10.88
N VAL A 261 5.72 -1.78 -11.01
CA VAL A 261 6.00 -1.17 -12.31
C VAL A 261 7.27 -1.74 -12.91
N CYS A 262 7.31 -1.82 -14.23
CA CYS A 262 8.47 -2.28 -14.97
C CYS A 262 9.35 -1.10 -15.39
N ALA A 263 10.67 -1.28 -15.37
CA ALA A 263 11.56 -0.34 -16.06
C ALA A 263 11.57 -0.62 -17.58
N THR A 264 11.49 -1.90 -17.96
CA THR A 264 11.31 -2.36 -19.33
C THR A 264 9.95 -3.02 -19.48
N ARG A 265 9.10 -2.54 -20.41
CA ARG A 265 7.75 -3.11 -20.63
C ARG A 265 7.80 -4.63 -20.79
N ASN A 266 6.85 -5.29 -20.16
CA ASN A 266 6.71 -6.73 -19.98
C ASN A 266 7.91 -7.34 -19.24
N CYS A 267 8.31 -6.70 -18.13
CA CYS A 267 9.32 -7.22 -17.23
C CYS A 267 8.88 -8.55 -16.58
N GLY A 268 9.83 -9.24 -15.97
CA GLY A 268 9.70 -10.65 -15.58
C GLY A 268 10.96 -11.42 -15.93
N ARG A 269 11.33 -12.37 -15.07
CA ARG A 269 12.48 -13.24 -15.28
C ARG A 269 12.07 -14.65 -15.68
#